data_AF-A0A3M2FM94-F1
#
_entry.id   AF-A0A3M2FM94-F1
#
_cell.length_a   1.000
_cell.length_b   1.000
_cell.length_c   1.000
_cell.angle_alpha   90.00
_cell.angle_beta   90.00
_cell.angle_gamma   90.00
#
_symmetry.space_group_name_H-M   'P 1'
#
loop_
_entity.id
_entity.type
_entity.pdbx_description
1 polymer ?
#
loop_
_entity_poly.entity_id
_entity_poly.type
_entity_poly.pdbx_seq_one_letter_code
_entity_poly.pdbx_strand_id
1 'polypeptide(L)'
;MNRRETLKMMAMAPLGAGLSWTKSDVEALRHKTDAARASGQAFEPAFFTPHEWQTLRVLVDYIIPADDRSGSATDAGVPEFIDFTMVDRPALQTPMRGGLAWLDLECRDRFGEPFVTCRGAQQRAVLDDIAYPDDADPRFSHGVRFFTLLRDLTAGGFFSSKMGVEDLGYKGNTFVHEWTGAPPEVLQRLGVSYDDWIYRGA
;
A
#
# COMPACT_ATOMS: atom_id res chain seq x y z
N MET A 1 -30.20 -0.72 26.65
CA MET A 1 -29.26 -1.85 26.52
C MET A 1 -27.85 -1.31 26.62
N ASN A 2 -27.07 -1.73 27.63
CA ASN A 2 -25.79 -1.13 27.98
C ASN A 2 -24.64 -1.91 27.33
N ARG A 3 -23.63 -1.22 26.78
CA ARG A 3 -22.45 -1.80 26.07
C ARG A 3 -21.79 -2.96 26.84
N ARG A 4 -21.82 -2.89 28.18
CA ARG A 4 -21.24 -3.90 29.07
C ARG A 4 -22.03 -5.23 29.11
N GLU A 5 -23.33 -5.18 28.88
CA GLU A 5 -24.16 -6.40 28.82
C GLU A 5 -24.06 -7.08 27.46
N THR A 6 -23.93 -6.29 26.39
CA THR A 6 -23.68 -6.81 25.03
C THR A 6 -22.36 -7.58 24.95
N LEU A 7 -21.31 -7.09 25.63
CA LEU A 7 -20.01 -7.77 25.68
C LEU A 7 -20.03 -9.06 26.51
N LYS A 8 -20.79 -9.10 27.61
CA LYS A 8 -20.96 -10.33 28.40
C LYS A 8 -21.75 -11.41 27.66
N MET A 9 -22.76 -10.99 26.89
CA MET A 9 -23.55 -11.89 26.03
C MET A 9 -22.70 -12.50 24.91
N MET A 10 -21.75 -11.75 24.34
CA MET A 10 -20.82 -12.29 23.34
C MET A 10 -19.81 -13.28 23.93
N ALA A 11 -19.45 -13.15 25.21
CA ALA A 11 -18.50 -14.06 25.86
C ALA A 11 -19.10 -15.41 26.28
N MET A 12 -20.43 -15.57 26.26
CA MET A 12 -21.12 -16.79 26.73
C MET A 12 -21.82 -17.59 25.63
N ALA A 13 -21.65 -17.25 24.36
CA ALA A 13 -22.17 -18.07 23.26
C ALA A 13 -21.26 -19.29 23.01
N PRO A 14 -21.78 -20.53 23.04
CA PRO A 14 -20.99 -21.71 22.71
C PRO A 14 -20.56 -21.67 21.23
N LEU A 15 -19.33 -22.10 20.97
CA LEU A 15 -18.75 -22.32 19.65
C LEU A 15 -19.62 -23.28 18.80
N GLY A 16 -20.57 -22.73 18.06
CA GLY A 16 -21.40 -23.47 17.10
C GLY A 16 -21.68 -22.58 15.91
N ALA A 17 -20.91 -22.78 14.82
CA ALA A 17 -20.86 -21.98 13.59
C ALA A 17 -20.17 -20.60 13.67
N GLY A 18 -19.10 -20.47 14.47
CA GLY A 18 -18.24 -19.28 14.51
C GLY A 18 -16.85 -19.54 13.93
N LEU A 19 -16.63 -19.17 12.66
CA LEU A 19 -15.34 -18.89 11.99
C LEU A 19 -14.07 -19.50 12.64
N SER A 20 -13.93 -20.82 12.59
CA SER A 20 -12.64 -21.49 12.80
C SER A 20 -11.83 -21.38 11.51
N TRP A 21 -11.13 -20.27 11.29
CA TRP A 21 -10.14 -20.23 10.20
C TRP A 21 -9.00 -21.17 10.56
N THR A 22 -8.97 -22.36 9.95
CA THR A 22 -7.82 -23.25 10.07
C THR A 22 -6.72 -22.77 9.13
N LYS A 23 -5.45 -23.14 9.39
CA LYS A 23 -4.35 -22.84 8.46
C LYS A 23 -4.63 -23.38 7.06
N SER A 24 -5.25 -24.56 6.98
CA SER A 24 -5.72 -25.17 5.74
C SER A 24 -6.78 -24.33 5.02
N ASP A 25 -7.68 -23.67 5.74
CA ASP A 25 -8.67 -22.77 5.12
C ASP A 25 -8.00 -21.52 4.55
N VAL A 26 -7.04 -20.95 5.28
CA VAL A 26 -6.23 -19.80 4.81
C VAL A 26 -5.39 -20.20 3.59
N GLU A 27 -4.76 -21.36 3.62
CA GLU A 27 -3.97 -21.90 2.50
C GLU A 27 -4.86 -22.21 1.28
N ALA A 28 -6.03 -22.81 1.48
CA ALA A 28 -6.98 -23.06 0.40
C ALA A 28 -7.53 -21.75 -0.19
N LEU A 29 -7.81 -20.74 0.63
CA LEU A 29 -8.22 -19.43 0.17
C LEU A 29 -7.10 -18.73 -0.62
N ARG A 30 -5.86 -18.84 -0.12
CA ARG A 30 -4.64 -18.37 -0.80
C ARG A 30 -4.44 -19.06 -2.13
N HIS A 31 -4.55 -20.38 -2.20
CA HIS A 31 -4.46 -21.11 -3.47
C HIS A 31 -5.55 -20.69 -4.45
N LYS A 32 -6.78 -20.43 -3.98
CA LYS A 32 -7.85 -19.92 -4.84
C LYS A 32 -7.58 -18.50 -5.33
N THR A 33 -7.03 -17.62 -4.48
CA THR A 33 -6.67 -16.26 -4.87
C THR A 33 -5.44 -16.22 -5.79
N ASP A 34 -4.43 -17.05 -5.52
CA ASP A 34 -3.25 -17.22 -6.37
C ASP A 34 -3.63 -17.83 -7.72
N ALA A 35 -4.55 -18.81 -7.74
CA ALA A 35 -5.10 -19.37 -8.97
C ALA A 35 -6.00 -18.39 -9.72
N ALA A 36 -6.75 -17.52 -9.04
CA ALA A 36 -7.52 -16.44 -9.68
C ALA A 36 -6.61 -15.34 -10.26
N ARG A 37 -5.49 -15.05 -9.59
CA ARG A 37 -4.42 -14.19 -10.15
C ARG A 37 -3.75 -14.85 -11.35
N ALA A 38 -3.49 -16.16 -11.28
CA ALA A 38 -2.87 -16.92 -12.35
C ALA A 38 -3.81 -17.27 -13.52
N SER A 39 -5.13 -17.28 -13.31
CA SER A 39 -6.13 -17.58 -14.33
C SER A 39 -6.30 -16.46 -15.35
N GLY A 40 -5.71 -15.29 -15.10
CA GLY A 40 -5.79 -14.14 -16.00
C GLY A 40 -7.19 -13.54 -16.08
N GLN A 41 -8.08 -13.86 -15.13
CA GLN A 41 -9.36 -13.15 -15.01
C GLN A 41 -9.03 -11.71 -14.64
N ALA A 42 -9.32 -10.78 -15.55
CA ALA A 42 -9.06 -9.36 -15.33
C ALA A 42 -9.80 -8.92 -14.06
N PHE A 43 -9.07 -8.32 -13.13
CA PHE A 43 -9.69 -7.67 -11.97
C PHE A 43 -10.58 -6.52 -12.47
N GLU A 44 -11.83 -6.51 -12.04
CA GLU A 44 -12.80 -5.45 -12.33
C GLU A 44 -12.84 -4.48 -11.12
N PRO A 45 -12.36 -3.23 -11.27
CA PRO A 45 -12.34 -2.26 -10.18
C PRO A 45 -13.74 -1.88 -9.72
N ALA A 46 -13.92 -1.72 -8.40
CA ALA A 46 -15.19 -1.29 -7.81
C ALA A 46 -15.37 0.24 -7.83
N PHE A 47 -14.27 0.99 -7.76
CA PHE A 47 -14.29 2.46 -7.67
C PHE A 47 -13.84 3.15 -8.95
N PHE A 48 -12.77 2.64 -9.57
CA PHE A 48 -12.16 3.27 -10.74
C PHE A 48 -12.89 2.93 -12.05
N THR A 49 -13.03 3.92 -12.92
CA THR A 49 -13.42 3.67 -14.33
C THR A 49 -12.27 2.98 -15.09
N PRO A 50 -12.53 2.40 -16.28
CA PRO A 50 -11.48 1.75 -17.07
C PRO A 50 -10.26 2.65 -17.37
N HIS A 51 -10.50 3.92 -17.66
CA HIS A 51 -9.45 4.91 -17.93
C HIS A 51 -8.65 5.26 -16.67
N GLU A 52 -9.34 5.51 -15.56
CA GLU A 52 -8.69 5.79 -14.27
C GLU A 52 -7.88 4.58 -13.78
N TRP A 53 -8.38 3.36 -14.00
CA TRP A 53 -7.69 2.12 -13.67
C TRP A 53 -6.39 1.97 -14.45
N GLN A 54 -6.42 2.22 -15.76
CA GLN A 54 -5.22 2.18 -16.59
C GLN A 54 -4.21 3.24 -16.15
N THR A 55 -4.69 4.45 -15.86
CA THR A 55 -3.87 5.56 -15.37
C THR A 55 -3.22 5.22 -14.02
N LEU A 56 -3.99 4.68 -13.08
CA LEU A 56 -3.51 4.27 -11.76
C LEU A 56 -2.38 3.24 -11.87
N ARG A 57 -2.55 2.21 -12.68
CA ARG A 57 -1.54 1.15 -12.88
C ARG A 57 -0.21 1.71 -13.37
N VAL A 58 -0.25 2.65 -14.33
CA VAL A 58 0.96 3.32 -14.81
C VAL A 58 1.59 4.18 -13.70
N LEU A 59 0.78 4.93 -12.95
CA LEU A 59 1.28 5.82 -11.90
C LEU A 59 1.96 5.07 -10.76
N VAL A 60 1.38 3.96 -10.28
CA VAL A 60 1.98 3.21 -9.16
C VAL A 60 3.32 2.59 -9.55
N ASP A 61 3.48 2.19 -10.81
CA ASP A 61 4.74 1.65 -11.33
C ASP A 61 5.80 2.74 -11.58
N TYR A 62 5.38 3.99 -11.81
CA TYR A 62 6.31 5.14 -11.76
C TYR A 62 6.82 5.40 -10.34
N ILE A 63 6.01 5.13 -9.32
CA ILE A 63 6.35 5.39 -7.92
C ILE A 63 7.24 4.27 -7.36
N ILE A 64 6.88 3.00 -7.58
CA ILE A 64 7.71 1.82 -7.26
C ILE A 64 7.81 0.94 -8.51
N PRO A 65 8.83 1.15 -9.34
CA PRO A 65 9.09 0.31 -10.51
C PRO A 65 9.66 -1.04 -10.09
N ALA A 66 9.57 -2.02 -10.99
CA ALA A 66 10.33 -3.25 -10.83
C ALA A 66 11.84 -2.97 -10.90
N ASP A 67 12.61 -3.68 -10.09
CA ASP A 67 14.07 -3.59 -10.04
C ASP A 67 14.72 -4.97 -9.85
N ASP A 68 16.02 -5.00 -9.57
CA ASP A 68 16.76 -6.27 -9.40
C ASP A 68 16.36 -7.06 -8.14
N ARG A 69 15.68 -6.42 -7.19
CA ARG A 69 15.30 -7.03 -5.90
C ARG A 69 13.86 -7.51 -5.89
N SER A 70 12.96 -6.75 -6.52
CA SER A 70 11.52 -6.96 -6.43
C SER A 70 10.78 -6.56 -7.71
N GLY A 71 9.55 -7.05 -7.84
CA GLY A 71 8.64 -6.61 -8.91
C GLY A 71 8.12 -5.19 -8.67
N SER A 72 7.28 -4.74 -9.59
CA SER A 72 6.64 -3.42 -9.53
C SER A 72 5.53 -3.34 -8.47
N ALA A 73 5.04 -2.12 -8.21
CA ALA A 73 3.82 -1.91 -7.42
C ALA A 73 2.63 -2.71 -7.96
N THR A 74 2.48 -2.79 -9.28
CA THR A 74 1.45 -3.60 -9.92
C THR A 74 1.64 -5.09 -9.64
N ASP A 75 2.88 -5.61 -9.70
CA ASP A 75 3.15 -7.03 -9.39
C ASP A 75 2.84 -7.37 -7.92
N ALA A 76 2.97 -6.39 -7.03
CA ALA A 76 2.62 -6.50 -5.61
C ALA A 76 1.10 -6.38 -5.33
N GLY A 77 0.26 -6.09 -6.34
CA GLY A 77 -1.18 -5.93 -6.20
C GLY A 77 -1.62 -4.60 -5.58
N VAL A 78 -0.80 -3.56 -5.71
CA VAL A 78 -1.09 -2.22 -5.17
C VAL A 78 -2.34 -1.58 -5.79
N PRO A 79 -2.58 -1.62 -7.12
CA PRO A 79 -3.80 -1.04 -7.70
C PRO A 79 -5.09 -1.57 -7.06
N GLU A 80 -5.18 -2.88 -6.85
CA GLU A 80 -6.33 -3.54 -6.23
C GLU A 80 -6.50 -3.11 -4.76
N PHE A 81 -5.38 -2.96 -4.03
CA PHE A 81 -5.40 -2.41 -2.68
C PHE A 81 -5.92 -0.97 -2.65
N ILE A 82 -5.51 -0.13 -3.60
CA ILE A 82 -5.98 1.26 -3.68
C ILE A 82 -7.46 1.32 -4.03
N ASP A 83 -7.94 0.50 -4.98
CA ASP A 83 -9.38 0.41 -5.31
C ASP A 83 -10.22 0.02 -4.09
N PHE A 84 -9.79 -1.03 -3.36
CA PHE A 84 -10.40 -1.41 -2.10
C PHE A 84 -10.38 -0.25 -1.08
N THR A 85 -9.25 0.45 -0.97
CA THR A 85 -9.10 1.58 -0.04
C THR A 85 -10.06 2.73 -0.38
N MET A 86 -10.35 2.97 -1.65
CA MET A 86 -11.32 3.99 -2.06
C MET A 86 -12.75 3.61 -1.64
N VAL A 87 -13.08 2.31 -1.67
CA VAL A 87 -14.37 1.80 -1.16
C VAL A 87 -14.44 1.88 0.36
N ASP A 88 -13.39 1.46 1.06
CA ASP A 88 -13.32 1.41 2.53
C ASP A 88 -13.22 2.81 3.18
N ARG A 89 -12.57 3.76 2.49
CA ARG A 89 -12.32 5.12 2.99
C ARG A 89 -12.88 6.18 2.04
N PRO A 90 -14.21 6.42 2.03
CA PRO A 90 -14.86 7.34 1.10
C PRO A 90 -14.29 8.76 1.08
N ALA A 91 -13.74 9.24 2.21
CA ALA A 91 -13.09 10.55 2.30
C ALA A 91 -11.89 10.73 1.35
N LEU A 92 -11.27 9.64 0.88
CA LEU A 92 -10.16 9.68 -0.06
C LEU A 92 -10.62 9.72 -1.53
N GLN A 93 -11.89 9.44 -1.83
CA GLN A 93 -12.38 9.36 -3.20
C GLN A 93 -12.31 10.69 -3.95
N THR A 94 -12.72 11.78 -3.28
CA THR A 94 -12.68 13.13 -3.88
C THR A 94 -11.26 13.58 -4.24
N PRO A 95 -10.26 13.54 -3.33
CA PRO A 95 -8.90 13.90 -3.71
C PRO A 95 -8.29 12.95 -4.75
N MET A 96 -8.63 11.65 -4.73
CA MET A 96 -8.17 10.68 -5.74
C MET A 96 -8.69 11.03 -7.15
N ARG A 97 -10.02 11.17 -7.33
CA ARG A 97 -10.60 11.53 -8.64
C ARG A 97 -10.20 12.92 -9.09
N GLY A 98 -10.18 13.88 -8.16
CA GLY A 98 -9.78 15.25 -8.47
C GLY A 98 -8.34 15.32 -8.98
N GLY A 99 -7.44 14.51 -8.41
CA GLY A 99 -6.05 14.42 -8.84
C GLY A 99 -5.85 13.72 -10.18
N LEU A 100 -6.54 12.60 -10.43
CA LEU A 100 -6.54 11.94 -11.73
C LEU A 100 -7.06 12.86 -12.84
N ALA A 101 -8.14 13.61 -12.58
CA ALA A 101 -8.67 14.59 -13.51
C ALA A 101 -7.70 15.76 -13.73
N TRP A 102 -7.05 16.25 -12.68
CA TRP A 102 -6.02 17.30 -12.80
C TRP A 102 -4.86 16.85 -13.70
N LEU A 103 -4.39 15.61 -13.53
CA LEU A 103 -3.30 15.04 -14.31
C LEU A 103 -3.66 14.95 -15.80
N ASP A 104 -4.86 14.48 -16.11
CA ASP A 104 -5.36 14.44 -17.49
C ASP A 104 -5.51 15.83 -18.11
N LEU A 105 -5.98 16.81 -17.34
CA LEU A 105 -6.12 18.19 -17.82
C LEU A 105 -4.74 18.81 -18.11
N GLU A 106 -3.77 18.62 -17.23
CA GLU A 106 -2.40 19.11 -17.40
C GLU A 106 -1.74 18.50 -18.64
N CYS A 107 -1.90 17.19 -18.85
CA CYS A 107 -1.40 16.52 -20.06
C CYS A 107 -2.12 16.99 -21.33
N ARG A 108 -3.44 17.20 -21.28
CA ARG A 108 -4.21 17.71 -22.43
C ARG A 108 -3.79 19.11 -22.82
N ASP A 109 -3.57 19.99 -21.84
CA ASP A 109 -3.12 21.36 -22.10
C ASP A 109 -1.72 21.38 -22.73
N ARG A 110 -0.79 20.59 -22.18
CA ARG A 110 0.62 20.57 -22.64
C ARG A 110 0.84 19.79 -23.93
N PHE A 111 0.07 18.71 -24.14
CA PHE A 111 0.39 17.69 -25.14
C PHE A 111 -0.79 17.26 -26.02
N GLY A 112 -2.01 17.73 -25.74
CA GLY A 112 -3.22 17.42 -26.51
C GLY A 112 -3.90 16.09 -26.16
N GLU A 113 -3.36 15.33 -25.21
CA GLU A 113 -3.73 13.94 -24.92
C GLU A 113 -3.86 13.72 -23.40
N PRO A 114 -4.75 12.83 -22.92
CA PRO A 114 -4.76 12.45 -21.49
C PRO A 114 -3.45 11.76 -21.07
N PHE A 115 -3.21 11.66 -19.76
CA PHE A 115 -1.93 11.22 -19.24
C PHE A 115 -1.51 9.83 -19.74
N VAL A 116 -2.43 8.86 -19.70
CA VAL A 116 -2.11 7.46 -20.04
C VAL A 116 -1.80 7.26 -21.52
N THR A 117 -2.23 8.18 -22.40
CA THR A 117 -1.93 8.14 -23.85
C THR A 117 -0.70 8.98 -24.21
N CYS A 118 -0.21 9.83 -23.30
CA CYS A 118 1.03 10.56 -23.48
C CYS A 118 2.25 9.62 -23.56
N ARG A 119 3.28 10.05 -24.28
CA ARG A 119 4.56 9.30 -24.33
C ARG A 119 5.23 9.31 -22.97
N GLY A 120 6.05 8.30 -22.68
CA GLY A 120 6.72 8.17 -21.37
C GLY A 120 7.54 9.41 -20.95
N ALA A 121 8.14 10.13 -21.89
CA ALA A 121 8.84 11.40 -21.59
C ALA A 121 7.88 12.53 -21.18
N GLN A 122 6.69 12.59 -21.79
CA GLN A 122 5.66 13.59 -21.47
C GLN A 122 5.01 13.30 -20.12
N GLN A 123 4.73 12.03 -19.84
CA GLN A 123 4.26 11.57 -18.53
C GLN A 123 5.26 11.97 -17.43
N ARG A 124 6.54 11.62 -17.61
CA ARG A 124 7.60 11.96 -16.65
C ARG A 124 7.70 13.46 -16.43
N ALA A 125 7.66 14.27 -17.48
CA ALA A 125 7.76 15.71 -17.36
C ALA A 125 6.66 16.31 -16.46
N VAL A 126 5.43 15.78 -16.48
CA VAL A 126 4.35 16.22 -15.58
C VAL A 126 4.54 15.68 -14.17
N LEU A 127 5.00 14.43 -14.02
CA LEU A 127 5.25 13.84 -12.71
C LEU A 127 6.42 14.52 -11.97
N ASP A 128 7.49 14.87 -12.68
CA ASP A 128 8.67 15.54 -12.13
C ASP A 128 8.28 16.91 -11.53
N ASP A 129 7.32 17.62 -12.13
CA ASP A 129 6.80 18.90 -11.64
C ASP A 129 6.05 18.79 -10.29
N ILE A 130 5.59 17.58 -9.91
CA ILE A 130 4.73 17.35 -8.72
C ILE A 130 5.29 16.33 -7.71
N ALA A 131 6.39 15.66 -8.02
CA ALA A 131 6.94 14.57 -7.23
C ALA A 131 7.58 15.01 -5.90
N TYR A 132 8.03 16.27 -5.82
CA TYR A 132 8.82 16.80 -4.71
C TYR A 132 8.09 18.01 -4.07
N PRO A 133 7.29 17.80 -3.01
CA PRO A 133 6.44 18.86 -2.44
C PRO A 133 7.19 20.11 -1.98
N ASP A 134 8.43 19.95 -1.51
CA ASP A 134 9.24 21.06 -0.98
C ASP A 134 9.80 21.96 -2.10
N ASP A 135 9.96 21.42 -3.31
CA ASP A 135 10.56 22.10 -4.47
C ASP A 135 9.54 22.46 -5.56
N ALA A 136 8.32 21.93 -5.48
CA ALA A 136 7.30 22.08 -6.51
C ALA A 136 6.76 23.51 -6.64
N ASP A 137 6.45 23.92 -7.87
CA ASP A 137 5.80 25.21 -8.12
C ASP A 137 4.43 25.27 -7.40
N PRO A 138 4.15 26.31 -6.59
CA PRO A 138 2.87 26.45 -5.89
C PRO A 138 1.62 26.37 -6.78
N ARG A 139 1.75 26.71 -8.07
CA ARG A 139 0.69 26.58 -9.07
C ARG A 139 0.22 25.13 -9.24
N PHE A 140 1.09 24.16 -9.00
CA PHE A 140 0.78 22.73 -9.11
C PHE A 140 0.36 22.10 -7.77
N SER A 141 0.02 22.89 -6.75
CA SER A 141 -0.30 22.38 -5.42
C SER A 141 -1.42 21.31 -5.39
N HIS A 142 -2.34 21.31 -6.35
CA HIS A 142 -3.37 20.28 -6.49
C HIS A 142 -2.77 18.93 -6.92
N GLY A 143 -1.91 18.96 -7.96
CA GLY A 143 -1.17 17.80 -8.42
C GLY A 143 -0.21 17.25 -7.36
N VAL A 144 0.51 18.14 -6.65
CA VAL A 144 1.41 17.76 -5.55
C VAL A 144 0.67 17.02 -4.44
N ARG A 145 -0.48 17.54 -3.98
CA ARG A 145 -1.28 16.88 -2.94
C ARG A 145 -1.81 15.52 -3.39
N PHE A 146 -2.26 15.42 -4.64
CA PHE A 146 -2.68 14.15 -5.23
C PHE A 146 -1.53 13.14 -5.29
N PHE A 147 -0.40 13.53 -5.86
CA PHE A 147 0.73 12.63 -6.05
C PHE A 147 1.34 12.19 -4.72
N THR A 148 1.33 13.06 -3.71
CA THR A 148 1.71 12.70 -2.33
C THR A 148 0.77 11.64 -1.76
N LEU A 149 -0.54 11.83 -1.84
CA LEU A 149 -1.52 10.82 -1.40
C LEU A 149 -1.31 9.48 -2.12
N LEU A 150 -1.13 9.52 -3.44
CA LEU A 150 -0.95 8.31 -4.24
C LEU A 150 0.36 7.60 -3.89
N ARG A 151 1.45 8.34 -3.67
CA ARG A 151 2.75 7.81 -3.23
C ARG A 151 2.65 7.14 -1.88
N ASP A 152 1.97 7.75 -0.91
CA ASP A 152 1.80 7.19 0.43
C ASP A 152 0.98 5.89 0.38
N LEU A 153 -0.11 5.88 -0.40
CA LEU A 153 -0.90 4.67 -0.62
C LEU A 153 -0.11 3.57 -1.36
N THR A 154 0.70 3.95 -2.33
CA THR A 154 1.53 3.01 -3.11
C THR A 154 2.60 2.36 -2.23
N ALA A 155 3.33 3.16 -1.46
CA ALA A 155 4.33 2.66 -0.52
C ALA A 155 3.69 1.80 0.57
N GLY A 156 2.56 2.25 1.13
CA GLY A 156 1.80 1.49 2.13
C GLY A 156 1.32 0.14 1.60
N GLY A 157 0.77 0.11 0.38
CA GLY A 157 0.35 -1.13 -0.28
C GLY A 157 1.52 -2.06 -0.60
N PHE A 158 2.60 -1.52 -1.16
CA PHE A 158 3.76 -2.32 -1.55
C PHE A 158 4.45 -2.94 -0.33
N PHE A 159 4.83 -2.14 0.67
CA PHE A 159 5.59 -2.63 1.82
C PHE A 159 4.76 -3.39 2.86
N SER A 160 3.43 -3.44 2.70
CA SER A 160 2.57 -4.37 3.45
C SER A 160 2.24 -5.66 2.67
N SER A 161 2.56 -5.70 1.37
CA SER A 161 2.44 -6.91 0.56
C SER A 161 3.53 -7.92 0.94
N LYS A 162 3.32 -9.19 0.56
CA LYS A 162 4.35 -10.22 0.69
C LYS A 162 5.65 -9.82 -0.02
N MET A 163 5.54 -9.29 -1.24
CA MET A 163 6.69 -8.88 -2.06
C MET A 163 7.49 -7.77 -1.38
N GLY A 164 6.83 -6.72 -0.88
CA GLY A 164 7.53 -5.62 -0.21
C GLY A 164 8.11 -6.00 1.15
N VAL A 165 7.46 -6.89 1.90
CA VAL A 165 8.02 -7.43 3.17
C VAL A 165 9.29 -8.25 2.90
N GLU A 166 9.30 -9.04 1.83
CA GLU A 166 10.49 -9.77 1.37
C GLU A 166 11.58 -8.81 0.89
N ASP A 167 11.23 -7.75 0.13
CA ASP A 167 12.16 -6.71 -0.31
C ASP A 167 12.85 -6.02 0.87
N LEU A 168 12.11 -5.65 1.92
CA LEU A 168 12.65 -5.04 3.14
C LEU A 168 13.62 -5.97 3.91
N GLY A 169 13.64 -7.27 3.61
CA GLY A 169 14.36 -8.26 4.39
C GLY A 169 13.81 -8.41 5.81
N TYR A 170 12.54 -8.10 6.03
CA TYR A 170 11.91 -8.10 7.35
C TYR A 170 11.98 -9.48 8.01
N LYS A 171 12.53 -9.55 9.24
CA LYS A 171 12.69 -10.80 10.01
C LYS A 171 11.78 -10.92 11.23
N GLY A 172 11.03 -9.86 11.59
CA GLY A 172 10.37 -9.75 12.90
C GLY A 172 9.29 -10.79 13.22
N ASN A 173 8.69 -11.44 12.21
CA ASN A 173 7.72 -12.53 12.42
C ASN A 173 8.34 -13.94 12.34
N THR A 174 9.68 -14.02 12.42
CA THR A 174 10.40 -15.29 12.48
C THR A 174 10.54 -15.72 13.94
N PHE A 175 10.04 -16.91 14.27
CA PHE A 175 10.26 -17.47 15.60
C PHE A 175 11.76 -17.64 15.86
N VAL A 176 12.22 -17.17 17.02
CA VAL A 176 13.55 -17.47 17.56
C VAL A 176 13.36 -18.16 18.91
N HIS A 177 14.16 -19.19 19.17
CA HIS A 177 14.13 -19.89 20.47
C HIS A 177 14.58 -18.96 21.61
N GLU A 178 15.54 -18.09 21.31
CA GLU A 178 16.06 -17.06 22.21
C GLU A 178 16.27 -15.77 21.41
N TRP A 179 15.85 -14.66 21.99
CA TRP A 179 16.10 -13.33 21.44
C TRP A 179 17.37 -12.77 22.05
N THR A 180 18.47 -12.78 21.29
CA THR A 180 19.78 -12.25 21.71
C THR A 180 19.89 -10.74 21.54
N GLY A 181 18.85 -10.09 20.99
CA GLY A 181 18.81 -8.66 20.76
C GLY A 181 19.67 -8.17 19.59
N ALA A 182 19.98 -6.88 19.61
CA ALA A 182 20.79 -6.22 18.60
C ALA A 182 22.25 -6.65 18.73
N PRO A 183 22.99 -6.78 17.60
CA PRO A 183 24.40 -7.14 17.64
C PRO A 183 25.24 -6.20 18.51
N PRO A 184 26.24 -6.70 19.27
CA PRO A 184 27.08 -5.87 20.15
C PRO A 184 27.76 -4.70 19.43
N GLU A 185 28.19 -4.87 18.18
CA GLU A 185 28.78 -3.78 17.40
C GLU A 185 27.80 -2.63 17.12
N VAL A 186 26.51 -2.93 16.98
CA VAL A 186 25.47 -1.92 16.77
C VAL A 186 25.20 -1.16 18.06
N LEU A 187 25.10 -1.87 19.19
CA LEU A 187 24.93 -1.28 20.51
C LEU A 187 26.10 -0.33 20.85
N GLN A 188 27.34 -0.78 20.62
CA GLN A 188 28.53 0.03 20.84
C GLN A 188 28.55 1.28 19.97
N ARG A 189 28.19 1.18 18.69
CA ARG A 189 28.13 2.32 17.77
C ARG A 189 27.09 3.35 18.19
N LEU A 190 25.94 2.89 18.71
CA LEU A 190 24.86 3.76 19.17
C LEU A 190 25.08 4.28 20.59
N GLY A 191 26.06 3.75 21.33
CA GLY A 191 26.34 4.13 22.71
C GLY A 191 25.23 3.74 23.68
N VAL A 192 24.45 2.69 23.35
CA VAL A 192 23.36 2.18 24.19
C VAL A 192 23.71 0.78 24.67
N SER A 193 23.36 0.45 25.91
CA SER A 193 23.57 -0.90 26.46
C SER A 193 22.25 -1.55 26.85
N TYR A 194 22.32 -2.87 27.05
CA TYR A 194 21.20 -3.68 27.51
C TYR A 194 20.91 -3.53 29.01
N ASP A 195 21.89 -3.06 29.77
CA ASP A 195 21.77 -2.81 31.20
C ASP A 195 21.03 -1.51 31.54
N ASP A 196 20.95 -0.57 30.59
CA ASP A 196 20.32 0.75 30.78
C ASP A 196 18.79 0.70 30.90
N TRP A 197 18.15 -0.36 30.39
CA TRP A 197 16.69 -0.51 30.32
C TRP A 197 16.19 -1.81 30.97
N ILE A 198 17.03 -2.50 31.75
CA ILE A 198 16.54 -3.52 32.68
C ILE A 198 15.57 -2.83 33.63
N TYR A 199 14.29 -3.18 33.53
CA TYR A 199 13.26 -2.75 34.47
C TYR A 199 13.63 -3.28 35.85
N ARG A 200 14.30 -2.45 36.65
CA ARG A 200 14.54 -2.71 38.07
C ARG A 200 13.21 -2.52 38.79
N GLY A 201 12.37 -3.55 38.78
CA GLY A 201 11.10 -3.55 39.51
C GLY A 201 11.31 -3.11 40.97
N ALA A 202 10.47 -2.18 41.42
CA ALA A 202 10.26 -1.88 42.83
C ALA A 202 9.35 -2.94 43.46
#